data_AF-A0A9E5EDI1-F1
#
_entry.id   AF-A0A9E5EDI1-F1
#
_cell.length_a   1.000
_cell.length_b   1.000
_cell.length_c   1.000
_cell.angle_alpha   90.00
_cell.angle_beta   90.00
_cell.angle_gamma   90.00
#
_symmetry.space_group_name_H-M   'P 1'
#
loop_
_entity.id
_entity.type
_entity.pdbx_description
1 polymer ?
#
loop_
_entity_poly.entity_id
_entity_poly.type
_entity_poly.pdbx_seq_one_letter_code
_entity_poly.pdbx_strand_id
1 'polypeptide(L)'
;MNVSFGSMLRTILVVSSLAVSSFSFAQQGTAQSPTPQKVESVNIMDVGRAPNATSQAAIEAGNNQPGNNAPIWRAVNSETVNYVSIPNKEAGVLIQKTGQEWRLIRNGVITVYGAWLLTFALCGVVAMYVLKGTIKLHEPMSGRKIQRFTLLERITHWTMAFTFVALAFTGIMILWGKYFLLPLTGPAFFGAFLLVCKNVHNFVGPAFTVSIVVFFLLFVRRNLPEKGDLDWALGFGGLISGKHIPAGFFNFGEKFWF
;
A
#
# COMPACT_ATOMS: atom_id res chain seq x y z
N MET A 1 29.18 26.89 0.35
CA MET A 1 28.27 27.87 0.97
C MET A 1 28.29 27.61 2.45
N ASN A 2 28.84 28.54 3.24
CA ASN A 2 28.92 28.43 4.70
C ASN A 2 27.55 28.74 5.30
N VAL A 3 26.67 27.73 5.33
CA VAL A 3 25.46 27.83 6.13
C VAL A 3 25.90 27.67 7.59
N SER A 4 25.83 28.76 8.35
CA SER A 4 26.18 28.77 9.78
C SER A 4 25.44 27.63 10.49
N PHE A 5 26.16 26.87 11.32
CA PHE A 5 25.62 25.78 12.15
C PHE A 5 24.37 26.21 12.93
N GLY A 6 24.27 27.50 13.30
CA GLY A 6 23.09 28.07 13.95
C GLY A 6 21.84 28.13 13.08
N SER A 7 21.97 28.24 11.75
CA SER A 7 20.83 28.20 10.82
C SER A 7 20.32 26.77 10.61
N MET A 8 21.18 25.76 10.64
CA MET A 8 20.74 24.35 10.65
C MET A 8 20.03 24.01 11.95
N LEU A 9 20.56 24.45 13.10
CA LEU A 9 19.98 24.15 14.41
C LEU A 9 18.60 24.79 14.59
N ARG A 10 18.39 26.01 14.06
CA ARG A 10 17.07 26.67 14.08
C ARG A 10 16.05 25.99 13.17
N THR A 11 16.46 25.52 11.99
CA THR A 11 15.56 24.78 11.10
C THR A 11 15.20 23.41 11.68
N ILE A 12 16.16 22.72 12.30
CA ILE A 12 15.92 21.46 13.02
C ILE A 12 14.99 21.71 14.21
N LEU A 13 15.21 22.74 15.02
CA LEU A 13 14.34 23.07 16.16
C LEU A 13 12.91 23.46 15.74
N VAL A 14 12.74 24.18 14.63
CA VAL A 14 11.41 24.55 14.12
C VAL A 14 10.67 23.32 13.57
N VAL A 15 11.35 22.45 12.83
CA VAL A 15 10.76 21.19 12.33
C VAL A 15 10.47 20.21 13.46
N SER A 16 11.35 20.12 14.47
CA SER A 16 11.12 19.32 15.68
C SER A 16 9.97 19.87 16.52
N SER A 17 9.81 21.20 16.64
CA SER A 17 8.67 21.79 17.38
C SER A 17 7.32 21.54 16.70
N LEU A 18 7.26 21.53 15.37
CA LEU A 18 6.04 21.14 14.63
C LEU A 18 5.75 19.64 14.70
N ALA A 19 6.79 18.80 14.83
CA ALA A 19 6.62 17.37 15.06
C ALA A 19 6.14 17.06 16.49
N VAL A 20 6.52 17.88 17.49
CA VAL A 20 6.17 17.67 18.89
C VAL A 20 4.74 18.14 19.23
N SER A 21 4.17 19.11 18.51
CA SER A 21 2.78 19.54 18.72
C SER A 21 1.71 18.55 18.24
N SER A 22 2.11 17.44 17.60
CA SER A 22 1.18 16.38 17.14
C SER A 22 1.04 15.21 18.11
N PHE A 23 1.78 15.19 19.23
CA PHE A 23 1.58 14.21 20.29
C PHE A 23 0.45 14.65 21.21
N SER A 24 -0.78 14.64 20.69
CA SER A 24 -1.94 14.52 21.57
C SER A 24 -1.84 13.14 22.22
N PHE A 25 -1.58 13.12 23.53
CA PHE A 25 -1.77 11.93 24.35
C PHE A 25 -3.24 11.53 24.23
N ALA A 26 -3.53 10.58 23.34
CA ALA A 26 -4.69 9.75 23.51
C ALA A 26 -4.48 9.06 24.85
N GLN A 27 -5.30 9.42 25.84
CA GLN A 27 -5.35 8.73 27.12
C GLN A 27 -5.70 7.27 26.82
N GLN A 28 -4.66 6.45 26.72
CA GLN A 28 -4.76 5.03 26.48
C GLN A 28 -5.32 4.44 27.77
N GLY A 29 -6.64 4.24 27.80
CA GLY A 29 -7.26 3.39 28.79
C GLY A 29 -6.45 2.10 28.85
N THR A 30 -6.12 1.65 30.05
CA THR A 30 -5.39 0.41 30.32
C THR A 30 -6.25 -0.79 29.91
N ALA A 31 -6.39 -1.01 28.60
CA ALA A 31 -6.79 -2.28 28.05
C ALA A 31 -5.52 -3.13 28.02
N GLN A 32 -5.52 -4.21 28.79
CA GLN A 32 -4.53 -5.28 28.66
C GLN A 32 -4.36 -5.61 27.18
N SER A 33 -3.14 -5.45 26.66
CA SER A 33 -2.83 -5.85 25.29
C SER A 33 -3.17 -7.34 25.15
N PRO A 34 -4.17 -7.72 24.34
CA PRO A 34 -4.33 -9.13 24.00
C PRO A 34 -3.07 -9.51 23.22
N THR A 35 -2.44 -10.62 23.60
CA THR A 35 -1.48 -11.34 22.77
C THR A 35 -1.97 -11.30 21.32
N PRO A 36 -1.13 -11.05 20.29
CA PRO A 36 -1.61 -10.96 18.91
C PRO A 36 -2.33 -12.26 18.55
N GLN A 37 -3.65 -12.26 18.67
CA GLN A 37 -4.44 -13.38 18.23
C GLN A 37 -4.22 -13.42 16.73
N LYS A 38 -3.63 -14.54 16.28
CA LYS A 38 -3.58 -14.91 14.88
C LYS A 38 -4.95 -14.61 14.32
N VAL A 39 -4.97 -13.81 13.26
CA VAL A 39 -6.19 -13.40 12.58
C VAL A 39 -6.83 -14.66 12.00
N GLU A 40 -7.61 -15.34 12.81
CA GLU A 40 -8.28 -16.58 12.44
C GLU A 40 -9.75 -16.27 12.24
N SER A 41 -10.23 -16.53 11.04
CA SER A 41 -11.66 -16.65 10.69
C SER A 41 -12.28 -17.91 11.29
N VAL A 42 -11.82 -18.35 12.46
CA VAL A 42 -12.31 -19.57 13.09
C VAL A 42 -13.70 -19.33 13.63
N ASN A 43 -14.56 -20.35 13.45
CA ASN A 43 -15.84 -20.38 14.11
C ASN A 43 -15.60 -20.29 15.62
N ILE A 44 -16.32 -19.39 16.30
CA ILE A 44 -16.22 -19.21 17.75
C ILE A 44 -16.41 -20.53 18.51
N MET A 45 -17.19 -21.45 17.95
CA MET A 45 -17.48 -22.78 18.50
C MET A 45 -16.33 -23.78 18.36
N ASP A 46 -15.24 -23.40 17.70
CA ASP A 46 -14.03 -24.22 17.51
C ASP A 46 -12.78 -23.57 18.13
N VAL A 47 -12.90 -22.37 18.73
CA VAL A 47 -11.82 -21.71 19.47
C VAL A 47 -11.47 -22.56 20.70
N GLY A 48 -10.20 -22.98 20.80
CA GLY A 48 -9.69 -23.82 21.90
C GLY A 48 -9.88 -25.33 21.71
N ARG A 49 -10.39 -25.78 20.55
CA ARG A 49 -10.53 -27.20 20.22
C ARG A 49 -9.27 -27.75 19.53
N ALA A 50 -8.93 -29.01 19.80
CA ALA A 50 -7.83 -29.69 19.13
C ALA A 50 -8.04 -29.71 17.60
N PRO A 51 -6.98 -29.50 16.79
CA PRO A 51 -7.08 -29.34 15.33
C PRO A 51 -7.63 -30.57 14.58
N ASN A 52 -7.81 -31.70 15.27
CA ASN A 52 -8.19 -32.99 14.69
C ASN A 52 -9.65 -33.37 14.97
N ALA A 53 -10.47 -32.45 15.50
CA ALA A 53 -11.89 -32.73 15.71
C ALA A 53 -12.64 -32.75 14.38
N THR A 54 -12.86 -33.95 13.85
CA THR A 54 -13.60 -34.19 12.61
C THR A 54 -15.05 -33.70 12.71
N SER A 55 -15.59 -33.25 11.58
CA SER A 55 -16.99 -32.84 11.45
C SER A 55 -17.97 -33.92 11.92
N GLN A 56 -17.63 -35.20 11.75
CA GLN A 56 -18.43 -36.35 12.20
C GLN A 56 -18.56 -36.44 13.73
N ALA A 57 -17.47 -36.28 14.50
CA ALA A 57 -17.52 -36.30 15.96
C ALA A 57 -18.39 -35.16 16.53
N ALA A 58 -18.46 -34.02 15.82
CA ALA A 58 -19.30 -32.89 16.19
C ALA A 58 -20.80 -33.12 15.85
N ILE A 59 -21.10 -33.89 14.79
CA ILE A 59 -22.46 -34.29 14.43
C ILE A 59 -23.01 -35.30 15.45
N GLU A 60 -22.21 -36.29 15.83
CA GLU A 60 -22.57 -37.28 16.87
C GLU A 60 -22.78 -36.62 18.25
N ALA A 61 -21.93 -35.68 18.63
CA ALA A 61 -22.10 -34.90 19.86
C ALA A 61 -23.35 -33.98 19.84
N GLY A 62 -23.80 -33.56 18.65
CA GLY A 62 -25.04 -32.81 18.48
C GLY A 62 -26.30 -33.65 18.71
N ASN A 63 -26.28 -34.90 18.26
CA ASN A 63 -27.40 -35.84 18.44
C ASN A 63 -27.60 -36.26 19.89
N ASN A 64 -26.52 -36.32 20.68
CA ASN A 64 -26.54 -36.80 22.06
C ASN A 64 -26.82 -35.70 23.09
N GLN A 65 -27.03 -34.44 22.67
CA GLN A 65 -27.13 -33.32 23.60
C GLN A 65 -28.27 -32.36 23.19
N PRO A 66 -29.49 -32.58 23.72
CA PRO A 66 -30.64 -31.73 23.44
C PRO A 66 -30.34 -30.26 23.79
N GLY A 67 -30.52 -29.34 22.84
CA GLY A 67 -30.20 -27.91 22.99
C GLY A 67 -28.81 -27.48 22.50
N ASN A 68 -28.00 -28.42 21.97
CA ASN A 68 -26.71 -28.10 21.37
C ASN A 68 -26.88 -27.50 19.96
N ASN A 69 -26.83 -26.17 19.87
CA ASN A 69 -26.92 -25.44 18.60
C ASN A 69 -25.59 -25.40 17.81
N ALA A 70 -24.51 -26.00 18.32
CA ALA A 70 -23.20 -25.94 17.69
C ALA A 70 -23.16 -26.51 16.25
N PRO A 71 -23.84 -27.64 15.92
CA PRO A 71 -23.90 -28.14 14.54
C PRO A 71 -24.56 -27.14 13.58
N ILE A 72 -25.63 -26.47 14.02
CA ILE A 72 -26.32 -25.44 13.23
C ILE A 72 -25.37 -24.28 12.94
N TRP A 73 -24.70 -23.74 13.96
CA TRP A 73 -23.75 -22.63 13.78
C TRP A 73 -22.50 -23.01 12.97
N ARG A 74 -22.12 -24.29 12.95
CA ARG A 74 -21.07 -24.79 12.04
C ARG A 74 -21.53 -24.86 10.60
N ALA A 75 -22.76 -25.32 10.36
CA ALA A 75 -23.35 -25.31 9.02
C ALA A 75 -23.50 -23.87 8.49
N VAL A 76 -23.92 -22.92 9.34
CA VAL A 76 -24.04 -21.50 8.97
C VAL A 76 -22.67 -20.86 8.66
N ASN A 77 -21.63 -21.21 9.40
CA ASN A 77 -20.25 -20.76 9.14
C ASN A 77 -19.53 -21.57 8.05
N SER A 78 -20.19 -22.55 7.43
CA SER A 78 -19.63 -23.28 6.31
C SER A 78 -19.76 -22.46 5.02
N GLU A 79 -18.80 -22.59 4.12
CA GLU A 79 -18.88 -21.98 2.78
C GLU A 79 -19.76 -22.81 1.83
N THR A 80 -20.64 -23.66 2.37
CA THR A 80 -21.54 -24.51 1.58
C THR A 80 -22.57 -23.63 0.88
N VAL A 81 -22.64 -23.73 -0.44
CA VAL A 81 -23.63 -23.00 -1.24
C VAL A 81 -25.00 -23.66 -1.07
N ASN A 82 -25.92 -22.94 -0.42
CA ASN A 82 -27.31 -23.37 -0.29
C ASN A 82 -28.13 -22.89 -1.49
N TYR A 83 -29.30 -23.50 -1.67
CA TYR A 83 -30.21 -23.11 -2.72
C TYR A 83 -30.79 -21.70 -2.49
N VAL A 84 -30.73 -20.86 -3.52
CA VAL A 84 -31.44 -19.57 -3.56
C VAL A 84 -32.19 -19.40 -4.88
N SER A 85 -33.41 -18.89 -4.78
CA SER A 85 -34.28 -18.61 -5.93
C SER A 85 -33.94 -17.29 -6.63
N ILE A 86 -33.21 -16.39 -5.97
CA ILE A 86 -32.80 -15.10 -6.53
C ILE A 86 -31.62 -15.24 -7.52
N PRO A 87 -31.42 -14.24 -8.42
CA PRO A 87 -30.30 -14.25 -9.36
C PRO A 87 -28.92 -14.27 -8.68
N ASN A 88 -28.80 -13.63 -7.51
CA ASN A 88 -27.56 -13.61 -6.75
C ASN A 88 -27.31 -14.95 -6.06
N LYS A 89 -26.59 -15.85 -6.73
CA LYS A 89 -26.24 -17.18 -6.20
C LYS A 89 -25.29 -17.14 -5.00
N GLU A 90 -24.53 -16.06 -4.82
CA GLU A 90 -23.64 -15.89 -3.66
C GLU A 90 -24.42 -15.74 -2.35
N ALA A 91 -25.68 -15.32 -2.41
CA ALA A 91 -26.58 -15.27 -1.27
C ALA A 91 -26.93 -16.66 -0.71
N GLY A 92 -26.56 -17.74 -1.40
CA GLY A 92 -26.65 -19.11 -0.89
C GLY A 92 -25.62 -19.43 0.19
N VAL A 93 -24.58 -18.61 0.34
CA VAL A 93 -23.60 -18.73 1.42
C VAL A 93 -23.98 -17.78 2.54
N LEU A 94 -24.27 -18.31 3.73
CA LEU A 94 -24.73 -17.51 4.88
C LEU A 94 -23.60 -16.66 5.47
N ILE A 95 -22.42 -17.25 5.68
CA ILE A 95 -21.24 -16.55 6.16
C ILE A 95 -20.05 -16.85 5.24
N GLN A 96 -19.54 -15.81 4.57
CA GLN A 96 -18.39 -15.94 3.69
C GLN A 96 -17.09 -15.89 4.49
N LYS A 97 -16.56 -17.05 4.87
CA LYS A 97 -15.34 -17.15 5.69
C LYS A 97 -14.15 -16.50 5.00
N THR A 98 -13.93 -16.78 3.72
CA THR A 98 -12.85 -16.18 2.91
C THR A 98 -12.95 -14.64 2.85
N GLY A 99 -14.16 -14.09 2.75
CA GLY A 99 -14.38 -12.64 2.78
C GLY A 99 -14.04 -12.03 4.15
N GLN A 100 -14.33 -12.74 5.24
CA GLN A 100 -13.92 -12.34 6.58
C GLN A 100 -12.40 -12.39 6.75
N GLU A 101 -11.72 -13.41 6.24
CA GLU A 101 -10.25 -13.50 6.24
C GLU A 101 -9.62 -12.29 5.52
N TRP A 102 -10.09 -12.01 4.29
CA TRP A 102 -9.63 -10.85 3.54
C TRP A 102 -9.88 -9.54 4.30
N ARG A 103 -11.07 -9.36 4.88
CA ARG A 103 -11.40 -8.17 5.67
C ARG A 103 -10.44 -7.99 6.84
N LEU A 104 -10.11 -9.07 7.56
CA LEU A 104 -9.20 -9.00 8.69
C LEU A 104 -7.76 -8.73 8.25
N ILE A 105 -7.28 -9.36 7.18
CA ILE A 105 -5.96 -9.07 6.59
C ILE A 105 -5.90 -7.61 6.14
N ARG A 106 -6.91 -7.13 5.41
CA ARG A 106 -6.99 -5.76 4.90
C ARG A 106 -7.00 -4.74 6.04
N ASN A 107 -7.91 -4.91 7.01
CA ASN A 107 -8.11 -3.93 8.08
C ASN A 107 -7.04 -4.02 9.17
N GLY A 108 -6.38 -5.16 9.32
CA GLY A 108 -5.24 -5.35 10.23
C GLY A 108 -3.92 -5.13 9.49
N VAL A 109 -3.38 -6.20 8.91
CA VAL A 109 -2.05 -6.27 8.30
C VAL A 109 -1.85 -5.16 7.26
N ILE A 110 -2.67 -5.09 6.22
CA ILE A 110 -2.46 -4.15 5.10
C ILE A 110 -2.60 -2.70 5.57
N THR A 111 -3.62 -2.41 6.37
CA THR A 111 -3.86 -1.04 6.86
C THR A 111 -2.69 -0.55 7.72
N VAL A 112 -2.17 -1.37 8.63
CA VAL A 112 -1.11 -0.96 9.55
C VAL A 112 0.24 -0.91 8.84
N TYR A 113 0.67 -2.02 8.22
CA TYR A 113 1.98 -2.09 7.58
C TYR A 113 2.05 -1.25 6.30
N GLY A 114 0.94 -1.09 5.58
CA GLY A 114 0.87 -0.20 4.42
C GLY A 114 1.08 1.27 4.80
N ALA A 115 0.54 1.71 5.95
CA ALA A 115 0.78 3.07 6.45
C ALA A 115 2.25 3.28 6.84
N TRP A 116 2.86 2.30 7.51
CA TRP A 116 4.29 2.33 7.83
C TRP A 116 5.17 2.35 6.59
N LEU A 117 4.85 1.53 5.57
CA LEU A 117 5.58 1.51 4.30
C LEU A 117 5.60 2.89 3.65
N LEU A 118 4.44 3.54 3.51
CA LEU A 118 4.35 4.88 2.93
C LEU A 118 5.08 5.94 3.77
N THR A 119 4.99 5.82 5.10
CA THR A 119 5.70 6.71 6.02
C THR A 119 7.21 6.56 5.88
N PHE A 120 7.74 5.34 5.88
CA PHE A 120 9.17 5.11 5.71
C PHE A 120 9.67 5.49 4.32
N ALA A 121 8.89 5.27 3.27
CA ALA A 121 9.24 5.73 1.92
C ALA A 121 9.36 7.26 1.88
N LEU A 122 8.39 7.99 2.44
CA LEU A 122 8.43 9.45 2.51
C LEU A 122 9.61 9.94 3.37
N CYS A 123 9.79 9.38 4.57
CA CYS A 123 10.92 9.68 5.44
C CYS A 123 12.26 9.41 4.77
N GLY A 124 12.37 8.33 3.98
CA GLY A 124 13.56 7.99 3.22
C GLY A 124 13.88 9.05 2.15
N VAL A 125 12.89 9.50 1.39
CA VAL A 125 13.05 10.58 0.40
C VAL A 125 13.48 11.89 1.08
N VAL A 126 12.83 12.25 2.19
CA VAL A 126 13.16 13.47 2.96
C VAL A 126 14.56 13.37 3.55
N ALA A 127 14.93 12.24 4.15
CA ALA A 127 16.26 12.02 4.71
C ALA A 127 17.34 12.10 3.63
N MET A 128 17.12 11.49 2.46
CA MET A 128 18.03 11.59 1.33
C MET A 128 18.24 13.05 0.90
N TYR A 129 17.18 13.83 0.81
CA TYR A 129 17.27 15.25 0.47
C TYR A 129 18.02 16.07 1.54
N VAL A 130 17.74 15.85 2.83
CA VAL A 130 18.39 16.58 3.93
C VAL A 130 19.87 16.22 4.04
N LEU A 131 20.23 14.95 3.87
CA LEU A 131 21.60 14.48 4.03
C LEU A 131 22.48 14.76 2.81
N LYS A 132 21.96 14.58 1.59
CA LYS A 132 22.74 14.71 0.35
C LYS A 132 22.56 16.06 -0.34
N GLY A 133 21.43 16.73 -0.11
CA GLY A 133 21.06 17.97 -0.79
C GLY A 133 20.71 17.75 -2.27
N THR A 134 20.72 18.85 -3.03
CA THR A 134 20.44 18.84 -4.47
C THR A 134 21.63 18.28 -5.26
N ILE A 135 21.40 17.30 -6.13
CA ILE A 135 22.40 16.83 -7.10
C ILE A 135 22.57 17.90 -8.18
N LYS A 136 23.72 18.57 -8.20
CA LYS A 136 24.06 19.61 -9.18
C LYS A 136 24.87 19.03 -10.34
N LEU A 137 24.79 19.71 -11.48
CA LEU A 137 25.71 19.46 -12.59
C LEU A 137 27.14 19.85 -12.17
N HIS A 138 28.11 19.05 -12.58
CA HIS A 138 29.53 19.36 -12.38
C HIS A 138 29.99 20.51 -13.29
N GLU A 139 29.36 20.63 -14.46
CA GLU A 139 29.65 21.64 -15.48
C GLU A 139 28.39 22.48 -15.79
N PRO A 140 28.55 23.73 -16.26
CA PRO A 140 27.41 24.54 -16.69
C PRO A 140 26.67 23.89 -17.88
N MET A 141 25.38 24.23 -18.04
CA MET A 141 24.59 23.71 -19.15
C MET A 141 25.14 24.19 -20.50
N SER A 142 25.35 23.26 -21.43
CA SER A 142 25.91 23.54 -22.77
C SER A 142 24.98 24.30 -23.72
N GLY A 143 23.70 24.50 -23.35
CA GLY A 143 22.68 25.17 -24.17
C GLY A 143 22.16 24.35 -25.36
N ARG A 144 22.83 23.25 -25.74
CA ARG A 144 22.41 22.36 -26.83
C ARG A 144 21.56 21.22 -26.26
N LYS A 145 20.35 21.04 -26.79
CA LYS A 145 19.43 19.96 -26.39
C LYS A 145 19.47 18.82 -27.39
N ILE A 146 19.39 17.59 -26.89
CA ILE A 146 19.17 16.38 -27.67
C ILE A 146 17.82 15.77 -27.32
N GLN A 147 17.18 15.13 -28.30
CA GLN A 147 15.93 14.41 -28.03
C GLN A 147 16.23 13.09 -27.33
N ARG A 148 16.03 13.06 -26.00
CA ARG A 148 16.12 11.80 -25.22
C ARG A 148 14.87 10.93 -25.37
N PHE A 149 13.69 11.56 -25.36
CA PHE A 149 12.39 10.87 -25.46
C PHE A 149 11.52 11.49 -26.56
N THR A 150 10.82 10.64 -27.30
CA THR A 150 9.85 10.99 -28.33
C THR A 150 8.57 11.59 -27.74
N LEU A 151 7.73 12.19 -28.60
CA LEU A 151 6.42 12.70 -28.17
C LEU A 151 5.53 11.59 -27.62
N LEU A 152 5.47 10.43 -28.30
CA LEU A 152 4.67 9.28 -27.87
C LEU A 152 5.10 8.79 -26.48
N GLU A 153 6.40 8.58 -26.28
CA GLU A 153 6.96 8.16 -24.98
C GLU A 153 6.58 9.13 -23.84
N ARG A 154 6.61 10.45 -24.11
CA ARG A 154 6.22 11.47 -23.12
C ARG A 154 4.73 11.46 -22.84
N ILE A 155 3.88 11.35 -23.86
CA ILE A 155 2.42 11.29 -23.69
C ILE A 155 2.03 10.05 -22.88
N THR A 156 2.59 8.88 -23.22
CA THR A 156 2.36 7.64 -22.46
C THR A 156 2.77 7.81 -21.00
N HIS A 157 3.94 8.40 -20.73
CA HIS A 157 4.39 8.69 -19.37
C HIS A 157 3.44 9.61 -18.61
N TRP A 158 3.02 10.73 -19.20
CA TRP A 158 2.12 11.68 -18.53
C TRP A 158 0.73 11.09 -18.28
N THR A 159 0.20 10.32 -19.23
CA THR A 159 -1.04 9.56 -19.02
C THR A 159 -0.91 8.61 -17.84
N MET A 160 0.17 7.83 -17.78
CA MET A 160 0.44 6.93 -16.65
C MET A 160 0.61 7.69 -15.33
N ALA A 161 1.32 8.81 -15.32
CA ALA A 161 1.56 9.62 -14.13
C ALA A 161 0.27 10.24 -13.58
N PHE A 162 -0.57 10.85 -14.41
CA PHE A 162 -1.81 11.46 -13.95
C PHE A 162 -2.82 10.43 -13.45
N THR A 163 -2.94 9.31 -14.16
CA THR A 163 -3.82 8.21 -13.73
C THR A 163 -3.31 7.57 -12.44
N PHE A 164 -2.00 7.37 -12.28
CA PHE A 164 -1.38 6.93 -11.03
C PHE A 164 -1.69 7.87 -9.87
N VAL A 165 -1.48 9.18 -10.03
CA VAL A 165 -1.73 10.16 -8.95
C VAL A 165 -3.20 10.15 -8.53
N ALA A 166 -4.13 10.07 -9.48
CA ALA A 166 -5.55 9.95 -9.19
C ALA A 166 -5.87 8.65 -8.43
N LEU A 167 -5.28 7.52 -8.83
CA LEU A 167 -5.47 6.23 -8.16
C LEU A 167 -4.84 6.18 -6.76
N ALA A 168 -3.63 6.70 -6.61
CA ALA A 168 -2.92 6.76 -5.34
C ALA A 168 -3.71 7.63 -4.35
N PHE A 169 -4.14 8.82 -4.75
CA PHE A 169 -4.95 9.70 -3.92
C PHE A 169 -6.26 9.04 -3.51
N THR A 170 -7.04 8.55 -4.48
CA THR A 170 -8.35 7.93 -4.19
C THR A 170 -8.21 6.64 -3.38
N GLY A 171 -7.18 5.83 -3.63
CA GLY A 171 -6.86 4.62 -2.88
C GLY A 171 -6.51 4.91 -1.42
N ILE A 172 -5.71 5.95 -1.15
CA ILE A 172 -5.40 6.39 0.21
C ILE A 172 -6.67 6.84 0.93
N MET A 173 -7.53 7.61 0.28
CA MET A 173 -8.80 8.07 0.86
C MET A 173 -9.73 6.89 1.18
N ILE A 174 -9.83 5.90 0.29
CA ILE A 174 -10.69 4.72 0.48
C ILE A 174 -10.16 3.79 1.59
N LEU A 175 -8.84 3.60 1.68
CA LEU A 175 -8.23 2.68 2.64
C LEU A 175 -8.08 3.30 4.03
N TRP A 176 -7.56 4.53 4.11
CA TRP A 176 -7.22 5.18 5.39
C TRP A 176 -8.08 6.38 5.74
N GLY A 177 -8.86 6.95 4.80
CA GLY A 177 -9.62 8.19 5.03
C GLY A 177 -10.54 8.14 6.24
N LYS A 178 -11.05 6.97 6.63
CA LYS A 178 -11.87 6.84 7.84
C LYS A 178 -11.14 7.16 9.15
N TYR A 179 -9.80 7.08 9.17
CA TYR A 179 -9.01 7.31 10.39
C TYR A 179 -8.63 8.77 10.59
N PHE A 180 -8.57 9.58 9.52
CA PHE A 180 -8.16 10.98 9.60
C PHE A 180 -9.17 11.94 8.96
N LEU A 181 -9.75 11.60 7.81
CA LEU A 181 -10.68 12.51 7.12
C LEU A 181 -12.07 12.49 7.74
N LEU A 182 -12.58 11.30 8.11
CA LEU A 182 -13.89 11.16 8.73
C LEU A 182 -14.00 11.92 10.07
N PRO A 183 -13.05 11.80 11.03
CA PRO A 183 -13.09 12.58 12.26
C PRO A 183 -13.05 14.10 12.04
N LEU A 184 -12.40 14.56 10.96
CA LEU A 184 -12.26 15.99 10.65
C LEU A 184 -13.48 16.59 9.96
N THR A 185 -14.21 15.81 9.15
CA THR A 185 -15.25 16.34 8.23
C THR A 185 -16.66 15.84 8.53
N GLY A 186 -16.78 14.77 9.33
CA GLY A 186 -18.05 14.13 9.66
C GLY A 186 -18.60 13.21 8.54
N PRO A 187 -19.62 12.38 8.86
CA PRO A 187 -20.08 11.31 7.97
C PRO A 187 -20.70 11.78 6.66
N ALA A 188 -21.41 12.92 6.68
CA ALA A 188 -22.12 13.43 5.50
C ALA A 188 -21.15 13.80 4.36
N PHE A 189 -20.12 14.59 4.68
CA PHE A 189 -19.08 14.94 3.71
C PHE A 189 -18.27 13.70 3.31
N PHE A 190 -17.80 12.93 4.29
CA PHE A 190 -16.95 11.77 4.04
C PHE A 190 -17.60 10.74 3.12
N GLY A 191 -18.90 10.46 3.32
CA GLY A 191 -19.66 9.55 2.47
C GLY A 191 -19.76 10.03 1.01
N ALA A 192 -20.14 11.30 0.81
CA ALA A 192 -20.23 11.89 -0.53
C ALA A 192 -18.85 11.93 -1.23
N PHE A 193 -17.81 12.30 -0.49
CA PHE A 193 -16.44 12.34 -1.00
C PHE A 193 -15.94 10.94 -1.38
N LEU A 194 -16.14 9.92 -0.55
CA LEU A 194 -15.76 8.54 -0.88
C LEU A 194 -16.54 7.98 -2.08
N LEU A 195 -17.78 8.39 -2.28
CA LEU A 195 -18.52 8.01 -3.48
C LEU A 195 -17.82 8.52 -4.75
N VAL A 196 -17.35 9.77 -4.74
CA VAL A 196 -16.57 10.33 -5.85
C VAL A 196 -15.24 9.57 -6.00
N CYS A 197 -14.48 9.41 -4.91
CA CYS A 197 -13.20 8.69 -4.95
C CYS A 197 -13.33 7.28 -5.50
N LYS A 198 -14.34 6.52 -5.08
CA LYS A 198 -14.60 5.16 -5.56
C LYS A 198 -14.86 5.13 -7.07
N ASN A 199 -15.71 6.04 -7.57
CA ASN A 199 -16.00 6.09 -9.00
C ASN A 199 -14.76 6.47 -9.81
N VAL A 200 -14.02 7.51 -9.39
CA VAL A 200 -12.75 7.87 -10.02
C VAL A 200 -11.78 6.69 -10.03
N HIS A 201 -11.63 5.99 -8.89
CA HIS A 201 -10.72 4.85 -8.79
C HIS A 201 -11.10 3.72 -9.76
N ASN A 202 -12.39 3.38 -9.83
CA ASN A 202 -12.89 2.31 -10.69
C ASN A 202 -12.76 2.61 -12.19
N PHE A 203 -12.97 3.87 -12.61
CA PHE A 203 -12.88 4.24 -14.03
C PHE A 203 -11.45 4.55 -14.47
N VAL A 204 -10.62 5.12 -13.60
CA VAL A 204 -9.21 5.43 -13.91
C VAL A 204 -8.34 4.18 -13.86
N GLY A 205 -8.70 3.17 -13.06
CA GLY A 205 -7.97 1.91 -12.95
C GLY A 205 -7.65 1.27 -14.31
N PRO A 206 -8.66 0.97 -15.15
CA PRO A 206 -8.44 0.43 -16.49
C PRO A 206 -7.55 1.31 -17.37
N ALA A 207 -7.72 2.64 -17.33
CA ALA A 207 -6.89 3.56 -18.09
C ALA A 207 -5.41 3.51 -17.66
N PHE A 208 -5.15 3.43 -16.35
CA PHE A 208 -3.81 3.25 -15.82
C PHE A 208 -3.20 1.91 -16.27
N THR A 209 -3.96 0.81 -16.17
CA THR A 209 -3.50 -0.52 -16.62
C THR A 209 -3.08 -0.51 -18.08
N VAL A 210 -3.90 0.05 -18.97
CA VAL A 210 -3.54 0.16 -20.40
C VAL A 210 -2.28 1.02 -20.58
N SER A 211 -2.18 2.13 -19.85
CA SER A 211 -1.01 3.01 -19.95
C SER A 211 0.30 2.33 -19.52
N ILE A 212 0.27 1.48 -18.48
CA ILE A 212 1.42 0.67 -18.06
C ILE A 212 1.83 -0.29 -19.17
N VAL A 213 0.87 -1.01 -19.77
CA VAL A 213 1.18 -1.98 -20.84
C VAL A 213 1.85 -1.27 -22.02
N VAL A 214 1.30 -0.13 -22.46
CA VAL A 214 1.92 0.66 -23.54
C VAL A 214 3.30 1.16 -23.14
N PHE A 215 3.47 1.68 -21.91
CA PHE A 215 4.76 2.15 -21.41
C PHE A 215 5.79 1.01 -21.41
N PHE A 216 5.41 -0.16 -20.89
CA PHE A 216 6.27 -1.34 -20.86
C PHE A 216 6.75 -1.73 -22.26
N LEU A 217 5.85 -1.83 -23.25
CA LEU A 217 6.21 -2.19 -24.62
C LEU A 217 7.18 -1.18 -25.27
N LEU A 218 7.03 0.12 -24.96
CA LEU A 218 7.93 1.16 -25.48
C LEU A 218 9.34 1.11 -24.85
N PHE A 219 9.44 0.70 -23.59
CA PHE A 219 10.67 0.87 -22.81
C PHE A 219 11.39 -0.44 -22.44
N VAL A 220 10.74 -1.60 -22.52
CA VAL A 220 11.30 -2.89 -22.05
C VAL A 220 12.65 -3.21 -22.65
N ARG A 221 12.80 -3.01 -23.97
CA ARG A 221 14.06 -3.32 -24.68
C ARG A 221 15.25 -2.52 -24.12
N ARG A 222 15.03 -1.29 -23.66
CA ARG A 222 16.07 -0.40 -23.12
C ARG A 222 16.35 -0.63 -21.64
N ASN A 223 15.51 -1.42 -20.96
CA ASN A 223 15.63 -1.71 -19.53
C ASN A 223 16.20 -3.11 -19.25
N LEU A 224 16.55 -3.88 -20.29
CA LEU A 224 17.22 -5.16 -20.09
C LEU A 224 18.63 -4.94 -19.50
N PRO A 225 19.12 -5.88 -18.66
CA PRO A 225 20.48 -5.82 -18.12
C PRO A 225 21.55 -5.80 -19.22
N GLU A 226 22.55 -4.94 -19.06
CA GLU A 226 23.64 -4.72 -20.01
C GLU A 226 25.02 -4.84 -19.32
N LYS A 227 26.08 -4.97 -20.13
CA LYS A 227 27.47 -4.98 -19.66
C LYS A 227 27.81 -3.60 -19.10
N GLY A 228 27.84 -3.50 -17.76
CA GLY A 228 28.08 -2.26 -17.01
C GLY A 228 27.07 -2.03 -15.87
N ASP A 229 25.92 -2.70 -15.92
CA ASP A 229 24.91 -2.57 -14.87
C ASP A 229 25.38 -3.14 -13.52
N LEU A 230 26.18 -4.20 -13.55
CA LEU A 230 26.81 -4.75 -12.34
C LEU A 230 27.82 -3.77 -11.74
N ASP A 231 28.65 -3.14 -12.57
CA ASP A 231 29.62 -2.14 -12.10
C ASP A 231 28.89 -0.92 -11.53
N TRP A 232 27.78 -0.52 -12.14
CA TRP A 232 26.90 0.51 -11.63
C TRP A 232 26.29 0.13 -10.28
N ALA A 233 25.79 -1.10 -10.15
CA ALA A 233 25.19 -1.61 -8.91
C ALA A 233 26.22 -1.65 -7.77
N LEU A 234 27.40 -2.22 -8.02
CA LEU A 234 28.48 -2.34 -7.04
C LEU A 234 29.03 -0.96 -6.62
N GLY A 235 29.11 -0.02 -7.55
CA GLY A 235 29.52 1.35 -7.24
C GLY A 235 28.37 2.28 -6.79
N PHE A 236 27.15 1.75 -6.65
CA PHE A 236 25.94 2.48 -6.28
C PHE A 236 25.73 3.77 -7.10
N GLY A 237 25.98 3.66 -8.42
CA GLY A 237 25.92 4.79 -9.36
C GLY A 237 26.87 5.95 -9.08
N GLY A 238 27.90 5.73 -8.26
CA GLY A 238 28.82 6.78 -7.83
C GLY A 238 28.27 7.67 -6.73
N LEU A 239 27.11 7.34 -6.15
CA LEU A 239 26.46 8.17 -5.13
C LEU A 239 27.34 8.36 -3.88
N ILE A 240 28.10 7.32 -3.53
CA ILE A 240 29.00 7.30 -2.36
C ILE A 240 30.40 7.80 -2.75
N SER A 241 30.94 7.34 -3.88
CA SER A 241 32.33 7.62 -4.29
C SER A 241 32.53 8.95 -5.02
N GLY A 242 31.44 9.57 -5.52
CA GLY A 242 31.49 10.77 -6.37
C GLY A 242 32.01 10.51 -7.79
N LYS A 243 32.39 9.29 -8.13
CA LYS A 243 32.89 8.93 -9.46
C LYS A 243 31.74 8.67 -10.43
N HIS A 244 31.84 9.18 -11.65
CA HIS A 244 30.87 8.87 -12.69
C HIS A 244 31.06 7.42 -13.17
N ILE A 245 30.05 6.58 -12.94
CA ILE A 245 30.01 5.23 -13.48
C ILE A 245 29.23 5.27 -14.79
N PRO A 246 29.75 4.70 -15.89
CA PRO A 246 29.05 4.68 -17.16
C PRO A 246 27.62 4.14 -17.01
N ALA A 247 26.67 4.89 -17.52
CA ALA A 247 25.27 4.49 -17.63
C ALA A 247 24.87 4.56 -19.10
N GLY A 248 24.12 3.56 -19.57
CA GLY A 248 23.56 3.55 -20.91
C GLY A 248 22.40 4.55 -21.05
N PHE A 249 21.39 4.19 -21.85
CA PHE A 249 20.18 5.02 -21.95
C PHE A 249 19.47 5.15 -20.59
N PHE A 250 19.44 4.05 -19.83
CA PHE A 250 19.03 3.97 -18.43
C PHE A 250 20.15 3.37 -17.58
N ASN A 251 20.28 3.82 -16.35
CA ASN A 251 21.19 3.23 -15.36
C ASN A 251 20.56 2.02 -14.67
N PHE A 252 21.37 1.19 -14.00
CA PHE A 252 20.86 -0.01 -13.33
C PHE A 252 19.76 0.28 -12.29
N GLY A 253 19.81 1.40 -11.57
CA GLY A 253 18.74 1.79 -10.64
C GLY A 253 17.41 2.08 -11.35
N GLU A 254 17.44 2.75 -12.50
CA GLU A 254 16.26 2.95 -13.35
C GLU A 254 15.73 1.61 -13.89
N LYS A 255 16.63 0.71 -14.33
CA LYS A 255 16.27 -0.62 -14.85
C LYS A 255 15.69 -1.55 -13.77
N PHE A 256 16.20 -1.47 -12.55
CA PHE A 256 15.69 -2.23 -11.41
C PHE A 256 14.30 -1.74 -10.96
N TRP A 257 14.03 -0.45 -11.13
CA TRP A 257 12.73 0.14 -10.84
C TRP A 257 11.68 -0.12 -11.93
N PHE A 258 12.10 -0.23 -13.19
CA PHE A 258 11.25 -0.49 -14.37
C PHE A 258 10.59 -1.88 -14.32
#